data_AF-A0A7K2QPA0-F1
#
_entry.id   AF-A0A7K2QPA0-F1
#
_cell.length_a   1.000
_cell.length_b   1.000
_cell.length_c   1.000
_cell.angle_alpha   90.00
_cell.angle_beta   90.00
_cell.angle_gamma   90.00
#
_symmetry.space_group_name_H-M   'P 1'
#
loop_
_entity.id
_entity.type
_entity.pdbx_description
1 polymer ?
#
loop_
_entity_poly.entity_id
_entity_poly.type
_entity_poly.pdbx_seq_one_letter_code
_entity_poly.pdbx_strand_id
1 'polypeptide(L)'
;EVPDPIGVIAYGMLVGALVMTVIARPWRMDWQVLGGQASMGDLRVPAWVLLAWVVLIATVFAYLTGVVSVRKLSPQVAGVVACLEAVVATVFAWILLNEHLSTPQIIGGALVLGGAFIAQSARPTPPGAADPEAVVLDRETTRA
;
A
#
# COMPACT_ATOMS: atom_id res chain seq x y z
N GLU A 1 -13.96 -8.73 -23.19
CA GLU A 1 -13.44 -9.59 -22.12
C GLU A 1 -13.29 -8.82 -20.81
N VAL A 2 -13.24 -9.52 -19.67
CA VAL A 2 -12.81 -8.95 -18.38
C VAL A 2 -11.34 -8.50 -18.54
N PRO A 3 -11.00 -7.22 -18.28
CA PRO A 3 -9.63 -6.75 -18.41
C PRO A 3 -8.69 -7.53 -17.49
N ASP A 4 -7.50 -7.89 -18.00
CA ASP A 4 -6.47 -8.54 -17.19
C ASP A 4 -6.09 -7.61 -16.01
N PRO A 5 -6.25 -8.05 -14.74
CA PRO A 5 -5.92 -7.25 -13.56
C PRO A 5 -4.48 -6.72 -13.57
N ILE A 6 -3.54 -7.45 -14.19
CA ILE A 6 -2.15 -7.01 -14.32
C ILE A 6 -2.06 -5.81 -15.27
N GLY A 7 -2.85 -5.81 -16.34
CA GLY A 7 -2.92 -4.69 -17.29
C GLY A 7 -3.39 -3.40 -16.63
N VAL A 8 -4.44 -3.46 -15.81
CA VAL A 8 -4.98 -2.26 -15.13
C VAL A 8 -3.97 -1.66 -14.14
N ILE A 9 -3.30 -2.51 -13.34
CA ILE A 9 -2.27 -2.06 -12.40
C ILE A 9 -1.06 -1.49 -13.16
N ALA A 10 -0.61 -2.14 -14.23
CA ALA A 10 0.51 -1.69 -15.03
C ALA A 10 0.23 -0.34 -15.71
N TYR A 11 -0.96 -0.15 -16.29
CA TYR A 11 -1.36 1.13 -16.88
C TYR A 11 -1.49 2.23 -15.82
N GLY A 12 -2.09 1.94 -14.66
CA GLY A 12 -2.18 2.89 -13.55
C GLY A 12 -0.81 3.34 -13.04
N MET A 13 0.11 2.38 -12.86
CA MET A 13 1.51 2.63 -12.49
C MET A 13 2.22 3.50 -13.52
N LEU A 14 2.07 3.18 -14.82
CA LEU A 14 2.69 3.94 -15.92
C LEU A 14 2.22 5.39 -15.96
N VAL A 15 0.90 5.60 -15.86
CA VAL A 15 0.32 6.94 -15.86
C VAL A 15 0.76 7.71 -14.61
N GLY A 16 0.70 7.08 -13.43
CA GLY A 16 1.17 7.68 -12.18
C GLY A 16 2.65 8.06 -12.23
N ALA A 17 3.50 7.18 -12.76
CA ALA A 17 4.93 7.44 -12.95
C ALA A 17 5.18 8.59 -13.93
N LEU A 18 4.44 8.66 -15.04
CA LEU A 18 4.56 9.74 -16.02
C LEU A 18 4.19 11.09 -15.38
N VAL A 19 3.05 11.14 -14.69
CA VAL A 19 2.57 12.35 -13.99
C VAL A 19 3.59 12.79 -12.93
N MET A 20 4.06 11.85 -12.10
CA MET A 20 5.07 12.16 -11.08
C MET A 20 6.40 12.61 -11.67
N THR A 21 6.82 12.04 -12.80
CA THR A 21 8.05 12.47 -13.50
C THR A 21 7.93 13.92 -13.98
N VAL A 22 6.77 14.31 -14.51
CA VAL A 22 6.50 15.69 -14.96
C VAL A 22 6.49 16.67 -13.78
N ILE A 23 5.94 16.28 -12.63
CA ILE A 23 5.89 17.11 -11.42
C ILE A 23 7.29 17.22 -10.78
N ALA A 24 8.00 16.10 -10.65
CA ALA A 24 9.34 16.05 -10.07
C ALA A 24 10.36 16.83 -10.89
N ARG A 25 10.13 17.01 -12.20
CA ARG A 25 11.01 17.74 -13.14
C ARG A 25 12.48 17.35 -12.97
N PRO A 26 12.84 16.07 -13.17
CA PRO A 26 14.21 15.59 -12.95
C PRO A 26 15.25 16.36 -13.77
N TRP A 27 14.86 16.89 -14.94
CA TRP A 27 15.72 17.75 -15.77
C TRP A 27 16.11 19.10 -15.13
N ARG A 28 15.51 19.51 -14.01
CA ARG A 28 15.93 20.69 -13.24
C ARG A 28 16.75 20.34 -11.99
N MET A 29 16.97 19.06 -11.70
CA MET A 29 17.80 18.65 -10.57
C MET A 29 19.27 18.93 -10.84
N ASP A 30 19.96 19.41 -9.82
CA ASP A 30 21.41 19.55 -9.84
C ASP A 30 22.06 18.17 -9.65
N TRP A 31 22.36 17.53 -10.78
CA TRP A 31 22.93 16.19 -10.83
C TRP A 31 24.30 16.09 -10.17
N GLN A 32 24.99 17.21 -9.94
CA GLN A 32 26.29 17.21 -9.26
C GLN A 32 26.18 16.79 -7.79
N VAL A 33 25.01 16.96 -7.17
CA VAL A 33 24.75 16.56 -5.78
C VAL A 33 24.80 15.02 -5.61
N LEU A 34 24.42 14.25 -6.64
CA LEU A 34 24.48 12.78 -6.59
C LEU A 34 25.91 12.23 -6.63
N GLY A 35 26.84 12.98 -7.25
CA GLY A 35 28.27 12.66 -7.25
C GLY A 35 28.96 13.00 -5.92
N GLY A 36 28.28 13.75 -5.05
CA GLY A 36 28.77 14.13 -3.73
C GLY A 36 28.62 13.04 -2.68
N GLN A 37 29.11 13.34 -1.48
CA GLN A 37 28.92 12.51 -0.30
C GLN A 37 27.91 13.15 0.65
N ALA A 38 26.94 12.34 1.09
CA ALA A 38 25.99 12.69 2.12
C ALA A 38 26.56 12.29 3.49
N SER A 39 26.45 13.17 4.48
CA SER A 39 26.82 12.86 5.86
C SER A 39 25.66 12.14 6.54
N MET A 40 25.92 10.95 7.07
CA MET A 40 24.96 10.17 7.87
C MET A 40 25.61 9.90 9.23
N GLY A 41 25.39 10.83 10.17
CA GLY A 41 26.17 10.89 11.42
C GLY A 41 27.65 11.13 11.11
N ASP A 42 28.53 10.31 11.69
CA ASP A 42 29.97 10.36 11.45
C ASP A 42 30.42 9.69 10.13
N LEU A 43 29.51 8.97 9.45
CA LEU A 43 29.82 8.28 8.19
C LEU A 43 29.50 9.16 6.98
N ARG A 44 30.44 9.23 6.04
CA ARG A 44 30.19 9.81 4.72
C ARG A 44 29.83 8.72 3.74
N VAL A 45 28.61 8.77 3.22
CA VAL A 45 28.07 7.78 2.27
C VAL A 45 27.83 8.49 0.94
N PRO A 46 28.21 7.89 -0.21
CA PRO A 46 27.94 8.49 -1.51
C PRO A 46 26.42 8.70 -1.70
N ALA A 47 26.02 9.90 -2.13
CA ALA A 47 24.61 10.27 -2.25
C ALA A 47 23.83 9.34 -3.19
N TRP A 48 24.47 8.88 -4.27
CA TRP A 48 23.88 7.92 -5.20
C TRP A 48 23.55 6.55 -4.55
N VAL A 49 24.32 6.11 -3.54
CA VAL A 49 24.05 4.85 -2.81
C VAL A 49 22.80 5.00 -1.95
N LEU A 50 22.67 6.12 -1.24
CA LEU A 50 21.46 6.42 -0.46
C LEU A 50 20.23 6.55 -1.37
N LEU A 51 20.39 7.18 -2.53
CA LEU A 51 19.32 7.27 -3.51
C LEU A 51 18.92 5.88 -4.03
N ALA A 52 19.89 5.04 -4.39
CA ALA A 52 19.63 3.67 -4.82
C ALA A 52 18.92 2.87 -3.72
N TRP A 53 19.30 3.06 -2.46
CA TRP A 53 18.65 2.43 -1.31
C TRP A 53 17.17 2.83 -1.20
N VAL A 54 16.87 4.13 -1.26
CA VAL A 54 15.49 4.64 -1.19
C VAL A 54 14.66 4.11 -2.36
N VAL A 55 15.20 4.14 -3.58
CA VAL A 55 14.47 3.68 -4.76
C VAL A 55 14.26 2.16 -4.72
N LEU A 56 15.31 1.37 -4.51
CA LEU A 56 15.21 -0.08 -4.65
C LEU A 56 14.56 -0.74 -3.43
N ILE A 57 14.97 -0.36 -2.23
CA ILE A 57 14.52 -1.01 -0.99
C ILE A 57 13.26 -0.34 -0.47
N ALA A 58 13.31 0.96 -0.21
CA ALA A 58 12.17 1.65 0.40
C ALA A 58 10.98 1.80 -0.55
N THR A 59 11.22 1.84 -1.87
CA THR A 59 10.14 2.01 -2.86
C THR A 59 9.81 0.70 -3.58
N VAL A 60 10.70 0.18 -4.43
CA VAL A 60 10.38 -0.98 -5.30
C VAL A 60 10.07 -2.22 -4.47
N PHE A 61 10.94 -2.60 -3.55
CA PHE A 61 10.74 -3.80 -2.74
C PHE A 61 9.52 -3.71 -1.82
N ALA A 62 9.37 -2.58 -1.12
CA ALA A 62 8.20 -2.33 -0.28
C ALA A 62 6.90 -2.36 -1.09
N TYR A 63 6.88 -1.70 -2.25
CA TYR A 63 5.71 -1.64 -3.12
C TYR A 63 5.33 -3.01 -3.69
N LEU A 64 6.30 -3.78 -4.20
CA LEU A 64 6.05 -5.13 -4.68
C LEU A 64 5.48 -6.03 -3.58
N THR A 65 6.05 -5.93 -2.37
CA THR A 65 5.55 -6.67 -1.20
C THR A 65 4.12 -6.24 -0.85
N GLY A 66 3.82 -4.94 -0.89
CA GLY A 66 2.47 -4.40 -0.71
C GLY A 66 1.48 -4.90 -1.75
N VAL A 67 1.83 -4.86 -3.03
CA VAL A 67 0.99 -5.37 -4.12
C VAL A 67 0.73 -6.87 -3.97
N VAL A 68 1.76 -7.67 -3.67
CA VAL A 68 1.60 -9.11 -3.44
C VAL A 68 0.69 -9.37 -2.23
N SER A 69 0.82 -8.58 -1.16
CA SER A 69 -0.03 -8.69 0.03
C SER A 69 -1.49 -8.36 -0.30
N VAL A 70 -1.75 -7.22 -0.94
CA VAL A 70 -3.10 -6.78 -1.33
C VAL A 70 -3.79 -7.80 -2.24
N ARG A 71 -3.05 -8.45 -3.16
CA ARG A 71 -3.60 -9.47 -4.06
C ARG A 71 -4.05 -10.76 -3.34
N LYS A 72 -3.60 -10.99 -2.11
CA LYS A 72 -3.98 -12.17 -1.30
C LYS A 72 -5.13 -11.89 -0.32
N LEU A 73 -5.59 -10.64 -0.21
CA LEU A 73 -6.67 -10.24 0.69
C LEU A 73 -7.91 -9.82 -0.09
N SER A 74 -9.09 -9.93 0.52
CA SER A 74 -10.32 -9.40 -0.07
C SER A 74 -10.24 -7.86 -0.19
N PRO A 75 -10.91 -7.24 -1.18
CA PRO A 75 -10.84 -5.79 -1.42
C PRO A 75 -11.12 -4.93 -0.18
N GLN A 76 -11.96 -5.44 0.72
CA GLN A 76 -12.36 -4.76 1.96
C GLN A 76 -11.24 -4.75 3.00
N VAL A 77 -10.44 -5.82 3.10
CA VAL A 77 -9.29 -5.86 4.04
C VAL A 77 -8.10 -5.09 3.47
N ALA A 78 -7.90 -5.08 2.15
CA ALA A 78 -6.88 -4.26 1.50
C ALA A 78 -7.04 -2.76 1.82
N GLY A 79 -8.28 -2.25 1.80
CA GLY A 79 -8.57 -0.87 2.18
C GLY A 79 -8.24 -0.57 3.66
N VAL A 80 -8.55 -1.51 4.56
CA VAL A 80 -8.24 -1.36 5.99
C VAL A 80 -6.72 -1.37 6.22
N VAL A 81 -5.98 -2.23 5.53
CA VAL A 81 -4.52 -2.29 5.62
C VAL A 81 -3.89 -0.98 5.13
N ALA A 82 -4.37 -0.42 4.01
CA ALA A 82 -3.90 0.88 3.52
C ALA A 82 -4.13 2.02 4.53
N CYS A 83 -5.29 2.00 5.21
CA CYS A 83 -5.57 2.92 6.30
C CYS A 83 -4.63 2.71 7.51
N LEU A 84 -4.36 1.46 7.87
CA LEU A 84 -3.49 1.10 9.00
C LEU A 84 -2.02 1.49 8.74
N GLU A 85 -1.56 1.39 7.49
CA GLU A 85 -0.22 1.82 7.07
C GLU A 85 0.07 3.26 7.48
N ALA A 86 -0.87 4.18 7.25
CA ALA A 86 -0.72 5.58 7.62
C ALA A 86 -0.55 5.78 9.14
N VAL A 87 -1.26 4.98 9.95
CA VAL A 87 -1.14 5.01 11.41
C VAL A 87 0.23 4.50 11.85
N VAL A 88 0.66 3.37 11.31
CA VAL A 88 1.96 2.76 11.60
C VAL A 88 3.11 3.70 11.19
N ALA A 89 3.03 4.30 10.00
CA ALA A 89 4.00 5.29 9.53
C ALA A 89 4.09 6.50 10.47
N THR A 90 2.94 6.97 10.98
CA THR A 90 2.89 8.08 11.95
C THR A 90 3.56 7.71 13.28
N VAL A 91 3.34 6.49 13.78
CA VAL A 91 4.00 5.99 15.00
C VAL A 91 5.50 5.85 14.80
N PHE A 92 5.94 5.31 13.66
CA PHE A 92 7.36 5.21 13.33
C PHE A 92 8.01 6.58 13.20
N ALA A 93 7.34 7.57 12.58
CA ALA A 93 7.83 8.95 12.53
C ALA A 93 8.00 9.53 13.95
N TRP A 94 7.02 9.33 14.84
CA TRP A 94 7.13 9.78 16.22
C TRP A 94 8.34 9.18 16.95
N ILE A 95 8.54 7.86 16.83
CA ILE A 95 9.62 7.15 17.54
C ILE A 95 11.00 7.42 16.92
N LEU A 96 11.12 7.39 15.59
CA LEU A 96 12.39 7.49 14.89
C LEU A 96 12.85 8.93 14.68
N LEU A 97 11.94 9.88 14.45
CA LEU A 97 12.27 11.30 14.23
C LEU A 97 12.05 12.16 15.47
N ASN A 98 11.50 11.61 16.55
CA ASN A 98 11.25 12.31 17.82
C ASN A 98 10.32 13.55 17.66
N GLU A 99 9.44 13.54 16.66
CA GLU A 99 8.48 14.63 16.41
C GLU A 99 7.30 14.55 17.39
N HIS A 100 6.92 15.67 18.00
CA HIS A 100 5.75 15.70 18.88
C HIS A 100 4.45 15.61 18.08
N LEU A 101 3.75 14.48 18.22
CA LEU A 101 2.42 14.30 17.65
C LEU A 101 1.46 15.37 18.19
N SER A 102 0.97 16.21 17.29
CA SER A 102 0.00 17.24 17.64
C SER A 102 -1.36 16.61 17.98
N THR A 103 -2.13 17.22 18.88
CA THR A 103 -3.46 16.72 19.30
C THR A 103 -4.39 16.34 18.14
N PRO A 104 -4.48 17.11 17.03
CA PRO A 104 -5.29 16.74 15.86
C PRO A 104 -4.82 15.45 15.17
N GLN A 105 -3.53 15.16 15.20
CA GLN A 105 -2.91 13.99 14.57
C GLN A 105 -3.25 12.71 15.33
N ILE A 106 -3.30 12.80 16.66
CA ILE A 106 -3.76 11.71 17.54
C ILE A 106 -5.24 11.41 17.28
N ILE A 107 -6.08 12.45 17.17
CA ILE A 107 -7.51 12.30 16.86
C ILE A 107 -7.68 11.64 15.48
N GLY A 108 -6.93 12.10 14.48
CA GLY A 108 -6.93 11.50 13.14
C GLY A 108 -6.54 10.03 13.16
N GLY A 109 -5.45 9.68 13.87
CA GLY A 109 -5.02 8.29 14.02
C GLY A 109 -6.07 7.40 14.71
N ALA A 110 -6.70 7.89 15.78
CA ALA A 110 -7.77 7.17 16.46
C ALA A 110 -9.00 6.95 15.56
N LEU A 111 -9.37 7.94 14.74
CA LEU A 111 -10.50 7.85 13.81
C LEU A 111 -10.23 6.80 12.71
N VAL A 112 -9.00 6.75 12.19
CA VAL A 112 -8.58 5.73 11.22
C VAL A 112 -8.64 4.32 11.83
N LEU A 113 -8.11 4.14 13.05
CA LEU A 113 -8.18 2.86 13.76
C LEU A 113 -9.62 2.43 14.05
N GLY A 114 -10.48 3.36 14.46
CA GLY A 114 -11.90 3.10 14.68
C GLY A 114 -12.63 2.67 13.40
N GLY A 115 -12.39 3.38 12.29
CA GLY A 115 -12.94 3.02 10.98
C GLY A 115 -12.47 1.64 10.51
N ALA A 116 -11.18 1.33 10.69
CA ALA A 116 -10.60 0.03 10.40
C ALA A 116 -11.24 -1.11 11.21
N PHE A 117 -11.52 -0.88 12.49
CA PHE A 117 -12.18 -1.86 13.35
C PHE A 117 -13.62 -2.14 12.86
N ILE A 118 -14.42 -1.08 12.65
CA ILE A 118 -15.80 -1.20 12.17
C ILE A 118 -15.88 -1.93 10.83
N ALA A 119 -15.01 -1.56 9.88
CA ALA A 119 -14.97 -2.18 8.56
C ALA A 119 -14.63 -3.68 8.60
N GLN A 120 -13.80 -4.11 9.57
CA GLN A 120 -13.47 -5.52 9.75
C GLN A 120 -14.58 -6.30 10.48
N SER A 121 -15.27 -5.66 11.44
CA SER A 121 -16.40 -6.26 12.15
C SER A 121 -17.63 -6.44 11.28
N ALA A 122 -17.79 -5.62 10.24
CA ALA A 122 -18.95 -5.64 9.36
C ALA A 122 -18.94 -6.74 8.29
N ARG A 123 -17.99 -7.69 8.29
CA ARG A 123 -17.92 -8.78 7.29
C ARG A 123 -19.25 -9.54 7.23
N PRO A 124 -20.04 -9.42 6.15
CA PRO A 124 -21.07 -10.39 5.87
C PRO A 124 -20.36 -11.65 5.37
N THR A 125 -20.75 -12.82 5.88
CA THR A 125 -20.39 -14.11 5.26
C THR A 125 -20.67 -14.02 3.75
N PRO A 126 -19.72 -14.36 2.87
CA PRO A 126 -19.97 -14.31 1.43
C PRO A 126 -21.21 -15.17 1.11
N PRO A 127 -22.23 -14.63 0.40
CA PRO A 127 -23.30 -15.44 -0.15
C PRO A 127 -22.68 -16.31 -1.24
N GLY A 128 -22.27 -17.51 -0.86
CA GLY A 128 -21.42 -18.35 -1.73
C GLY A 128 -20.97 -19.68 -1.12
N ALA A 129 -21.22 -19.92 0.17
CA ALA A 129 -21.45 -21.28 0.65
C ALA A 129 -22.90 -21.66 0.33
N ALA A 130 -23.25 -21.66 -0.95
CA ALA A 130 -24.36 -22.49 -1.39
C ALA A 130 -23.90 -23.92 -1.15
N ASP A 131 -24.47 -24.51 -0.11
CA ASP A 131 -24.33 -25.90 0.27
C ASP A 131 -24.39 -26.77 -1.00
N PRO A 132 -23.31 -27.50 -1.37
CA PRO A 132 -23.33 -28.39 -2.52
C PRO A 132 -24.49 -29.39 -2.46
N GLU A 133 -24.97 -29.69 -1.25
CA GLU A 133 -26.10 -30.57 -0.98
C GLU A 133 -27.44 -30.01 -1.51
N ALA A 134 -27.66 -28.69 -1.43
CA ALA A 134 -28.89 -28.05 -1.93
C ALA A 134 -28.98 -28.06 -3.46
N VAL A 135 -27.84 -27.96 -4.16
CA VAL A 135 -27.77 -28.02 -5.64
C VAL A 135 -27.93 -29.46 -6.16
N VAL A 136 -27.56 -30.47 -5.36
CA VAL A 136 -27.73 -31.89 -5.72
C VAL A 136 -29.16 -32.36 -5.50
N LEU A 137 -29.80 -31.97 -4.38
CA LEU A 137 -31.21 -32.31 -4.09
C LEU A 137 -32.20 -31.71 -5.11
N ASP A 138 -31.95 -30.49 -5.59
CA ASP A 138 -32.76 -29.85 -6.64
C ASP A 138 -32.67 -30.59 -7.99
N ARG A 139 -31.47 -31.11 -8.31
CA ARG A 139 -31.23 -31.89 -9.54
C ARG A 139 -31.85 -33.28 -9.51
N GLU A 140 -31.94 -33.92 -8.34
CA GLU A 140 -32.62 -35.21 -8.20
C GLU A 140 -34.14 -35.07 -8.24
N THR A 141 -34.68 -34.00 -7.64
CA THR A 141 -36.13 -33.75 -7.63
C THR A 141 -36.68 -33.36 -9.02
N THR A 142 -35.87 -32.70 -9.85
CA THR A 142 -36.25 -32.34 -11.24
C THR A 142 -36.10 -33.51 -12.24
N ARG A 143 -35.44 -34.61 -11.85
CA ARG A 143 -35.22 -35.79 -12.71
C ARG A 143 -36.16 -36.97 -12.40
N ALA A 144 -36.99 -36.89 -11.36
CA ALA A 144 -38.03 -37.86 -11.02
C ALA A 144 -39.39 -37.42 -11.59
#